data_AF-A0A2R6AXG4-F1
#
_entry.id   AF-A0A2R6AXG4-F1
#
_cell.length_a   1.000
_cell.length_b   1.000
_cell.length_c   1.000
_cell.angle_alpha   90.00
_cell.angle_beta   90.00
_cell.angle_gamma   90.00
#
_symmetry.space_group_name_H-M   'P 1'
#
loop_
_entity.id
_entity.type
_entity.pdbx_description
1 polymer ?
#
loop_
_entity_poly.entity_id
_entity_poly.type
_entity_poly.pdbx_seq_one_letter_code
_entity_poly.pdbx_strand_id
1 'polypeptide(L)'
;MRLSYTFGVLVCLLSSAIILVLGVLNIFGGFSLLFTMLGVWTLVYGLAFQPRNDGILFYAGWGLTLIGLSSLYYLPVRYALSLTLSFILGTVVVNTVLKSVKH
;
A
#
# COMPACT_ATOMS: atom_id res chain seq x y z
N MET A 1 8.81 13.55 -6.50
CA MET A 1 8.30 12.25 -6.99
C MET A 1 8.90 11.09 -6.21
N ARG A 2 10.23 10.84 -6.21
CA ARG A 2 10.84 9.72 -5.44
C ARG A 2 10.57 9.73 -3.93
N LEU A 3 10.58 10.91 -3.29
CA LEU A 3 10.30 11.07 -1.85
C LEU A 3 8.90 10.58 -1.44
N SER A 4 7.89 10.78 -2.29
CA SER A 4 6.53 10.32 -2.03
C SER A 4 6.48 8.79 -2.00
N TYR A 5 7.14 8.12 -2.95
CA TYR A 5 7.20 6.65 -2.98
C TYR A 5 7.85 6.08 -1.72
N THR A 6 9.04 6.60 -1.36
CA THR A 6 9.79 6.17 -0.17
C THR A 6 8.98 6.36 1.11
N PHE A 7 8.25 7.49 1.23
CA PHE A 7 7.42 7.75 2.39
C PHE A 7 6.30 6.71 2.53
N GLY A 8 5.55 6.41 1.47
CA GLY A 8 4.48 5.41 1.56
C GLY A 8 5.00 3.99 1.78
N VAL A 9 6.17 3.64 1.26
CA VAL A 9 6.83 2.35 1.58
C VAL A 9 7.18 2.27 3.07
N LEU A 10 7.74 3.34 3.64
CA LEU A 10 8.01 3.43 5.08
C LEU A 10 6.74 3.28 5.92
N VAL A 11 5.64 3.93 5.52
CA VAL A 11 4.35 3.79 6.20
C VAL A 11 3.84 2.35 6.13
N CYS A 12 3.94 1.68 4.98
CA CYS A 12 3.53 0.28 4.83
C CYS A 12 4.36 -0.66 5.73
N LEU A 13 5.67 -0.42 5.81
CA LEU A 13 6.60 -1.19 6.67
C LEU A 13 6.26 -1.00 8.15
N LEU A 14 6.12 0.25 8.60
CA LEU A 14 5.82 0.58 9.99
C LEU A 14 4.44 0.05 10.40
N SER A 15 3.42 0.22 9.56
CA SER A 15 2.07 -0.26 9.85
C SER A 15 2.03 -1.79 10.00
N SER A 16 2.71 -2.51 9.11
CA SER A 16 2.80 -3.97 9.17
C SER A 16 3.59 -4.45 10.40
N ALA A 17 4.68 -3.76 10.75
CA ALA A 17 5.46 -4.07 11.95
C ALA A 17 4.65 -3.86 13.24
N ILE A 18 3.89 -2.76 13.33
CA ILE A 18 3.03 -2.49 14.50
C ILE A 18 1.97 -3.59 14.65
N ILE A 19 1.31 -3.99 13.57
CA ILE A 19 0.28 -5.05 13.58
C ILE A 19 0.85 -6.39 14.03
N LEU A 20 2.10 -6.70 13.64
CA LEU A 20 2.82 -7.90 14.09
C LEU A 20 3.18 -7.83 15.58
N VAL A 21 3.70 -6.70 16.06
CA VAL A 21 4.09 -6.51 17.47
C VAL A 21 2.87 -6.55 18.40
N LEU A 22 1.72 -6.04 17.93
CA LEU A 22 0.45 -6.11 18.66
C LEU A 22 -0.19 -7.51 18.66
N GLY A 23 0.41 -8.49 17.97
CA GLY A 23 -0.08 -9.87 17.93
C GLY A 23 -1.42 -10.04 17.21
N VAL A 24 -1.85 -9.06 16.42
CA VAL A 24 -3.14 -9.08 15.70
C VAL A 24 -3.12 -10.10 14.57
N LEU A 25 -1.96 -10.28 13.93
CA LEU A 25 -1.75 -11.26 12.87
C LEU A 25 -0.52 -12.12 13.16
N ASN A 26 -0.60 -13.39 12.77
CA ASN A 26 0.57 -14.27 12.72
C ASN A 26 1.60 -13.75 11.71
N ILE A 27 2.84 -14.20 11.83
CA ILE A 27 3.98 -13.81 10.97
C ILE A 27 3.60 -13.87 9.47
N PHE A 28 2.96 -14.97 9.04
CA PHE A 28 2.49 -15.13 7.66
C PHE A 28 1.40 -14.11 7.26
N GLY A 29 0.50 -13.78 8.17
CA GLY A 29 -0.52 -12.75 7.96
C GLY A 29 0.07 -11.34 7.88
N GLY A 30 1.09 -11.04 8.67
CA GLY A 30 1.82 -9.77 8.59
C GLY A 30 2.60 -9.62 7.29
N PHE A 31 3.24 -10.69 6.80
CA PHE A 31 3.88 -10.67 5.47
C PHE A 31 2.84 -10.49 4.36
N SER A 32 1.72 -11.20 4.40
CA SER A 32 0.62 -11.02 3.45
C SER A 32 0.14 -9.56 3.42
N LEU A 33 -0.15 -9.00 4.60
CA LEU A 33 -0.58 -7.60 4.75
C LEU A 33 0.45 -6.62 4.18
N LEU A 34 1.74 -6.83 4.48
CA LEU A 34 2.84 -6.01 3.97
C LEU A 34 2.89 -6.05 2.45
N PHE A 35 2.79 -7.22 1.84
CA PHE A 35 2.77 -7.36 0.38
C PHE A 35 1.53 -6.70 -0.24
N THR A 36 0.35 -6.82 0.38
CA THR A 36 -0.86 -6.14 -0.10
C THR A 36 -0.71 -4.63 -0.01
N MET A 37 -0.28 -4.09 1.14
CA MET A 37 -0.09 -2.65 1.35
C MET A 37 0.94 -2.07 0.39
N LEU A 38 2.09 -2.73 0.23
CA LEU A 38 3.11 -2.33 -0.72
C LEU A 38 2.61 -2.39 -2.16
N GLY A 39 1.88 -3.44 -2.53
CA GLY A 39 1.34 -3.57 -3.88
C GLY A 39 0.33 -2.48 -4.22
N VAL A 40 -0.55 -2.16 -3.28
CA VAL A 40 -1.54 -1.08 -3.40
C VAL A 40 -0.87 0.28 -3.47
N TRP A 41 0.10 0.55 -2.59
CA TRP A 41 0.85 1.80 -2.63
C TRP A 41 1.61 1.97 -3.94
N THR A 42 2.20 0.89 -4.46
CA THR A 42 2.92 0.89 -5.74
C THR A 42 1.97 1.18 -6.91
N LEU A 43 0.75 0.63 -6.89
CA LEU A 43 -0.31 0.95 -7.86
C LEU A 43 -0.73 2.42 -7.78
N VAL A 44 -1.01 2.93 -6.57
CA VAL A 44 -1.41 4.33 -6.37
C VAL A 44 -0.29 5.28 -6.81
N TYR A 45 0.96 4.95 -6.50
CA TYR A 45 2.12 5.72 -6.94
C TYR A 45 2.23 5.75 -8.46
N GLY A 46 2.13 4.58 -9.10
CA GLY A 46 2.15 4.45 -10.55
C GLY A 46 1.07 5.26 -11.23
N LEU A 47 -0.18 5.17 -10.77
CA LEU A 47 -1.34 5.80 -11.41
C LEU A 47 -1.45 7.31 -11.13
N ALA A 48 -1.16 7.76 -9.91
CA ALA A 48 -1.44 9.13 -9.50
C ALA A 48 -0.23 10.08 -9.60
N PHE A 49 1.00 9.55 -9.59
CA PHE A 49 2.21 10.37 -9.47
C PHE A 49 3.18 10.25 -10.64
N GLN A 50 2.99 9.28 -11.54
CA GLN A 50 3.92 9.03 -12.63
C GLN A 50 3.47 9.65 -13.96
N PRO A 51 4.25 10.57 -14.56
CA PRO A 51 3.82 11.33 -15.74
C PRO A 51 4.01 10.59 -17.08
N ARG A 52 4.74 9.45 -17.10
CA ARG A 52 5.00 8.67 -18.31
C ARG A 52 4.28 7.32 -18.26
N ASN A 53 3.56 6.97 -19.33
CA ASN A 53 2.85 5.70 -19.48
C ASN A 53 3.72 4.46 -19.21
N ASP A 54 4.97 4.46 -19.65
CA ASP A 54 5.88 3.32 -19.41
C ASP A 54 6.16 3.11 -17.92
N GLY A 55 6.25 4.20 -17.17
CA GLY A 55 6.37 4.16 -15.71
C GLY A 55 5.10 3.66 -15.05
N ILE A 56 3.93 4.08 -15.54
CA ILE A 56 2.62 3.64 -15.03
C ILE A 56 2.50 2.11 -15.15
N LEU A 57 2.78 1.56 -16.33
CA LEU A 57 2.72 0.11 -16.59
C LEU A 57 3.70 -0.67 -15.70
N PHE A 58 4.92 -0.15 -15.50
CA PHE A 58 5.92 -0.76 -14.63
C PHE A 58 5.45 -0.85 -13.16
N TYR A 59 4.96 0.26 -12.60
CA TYR A 59 4.48 0.29 -11.21
C TYR A 59 3.16 -0.47 -11.03
N ALA A 60 2.27 -0.43 -12.02
CA ALA A 60 1.02 -1.21 -11.99
C ALA A 60 1.30 -2.71 -12.03
N GLY A 61 2.22 -3.15 -12.90
CA GLY A 61 2.66 -4.55 -12.97
C GLY A 61 3.28 -5.01 -11.65
N TRP A 62 4.19 -4.23 -11.08
CA TRP A 62 4.78 -4.55 -9.77
C TRP A 62 3.77 -4.57 -8.63
N GLY A 63 2.83 -3.62 -8.60
CA GLY A 63 1.81 -3.58 -7.58
C GLY A 63 0.86 -4.77 -7.64
N LEU A 64 0.47 -5.20 -8.85
CA LEU A 64 -0.32 -6.42 -9.06
C LEU A 64 0.45 -7.68 -8.66
N THR A 65 1.74 -7.78 -8.96
CA THR A 65 2.58 -8.92 -8.54
C THR A 65 2.68 -9.00 -7.02
N LEU A 66 2.85 -7.88 -6.33
CA LEU A 66 2.90 -7.82 -4.87
C LEU A 66 1.56 -8.23 -4.23
N ILE A 67 0.43 -7.78 -4.81
CA ILE A 67 -0.89 -8.24 -4.38
C ILE A 67 -1.07 -9.74 -4.66
N GLY A 68 -0.62 -10.23 -5.81
CA GLY A 68 -0.64 -11.66 -6.14
C GLY A 68 0.16 -12.49 -5.14
N LEU A 69 1.36 -12.04 -4.76
CA LEU A 69 2.19 -12.68 -3.73
C LEU A 69 1.51 -12.70 -2.35
N SER A 70 0.70 -11.69 -2.03
CA SER A 70 -0.05 -11.67 -0.77
C SER A 70 -1.08 -12.80 -0.66
N SER A 71 -1.63 -13.28 -1.79
CA SER A 71 -2.62 -14.36 -1.83
C SER A 71 -2.05 -15.73 -1.44
N LEU A 72 -0.73 -15.92 -1.54
CA LEU A 72 -0.05 -17.17 -1.17
C LEU A 72 -0.04 -17.41 0.35
N TYR A 73 -0.25 -16.35 1.14
CA TYR A 73 -0.14 -16.38 2.60
C TYR A 73 -1.48 -16.40 3.33
N TYR A 74 -2.59 -16.66 2.61
CA TYR A 74 -3.92 -16.97 3.15
C TYR A 74 -4.40 -16.01 4.25
N LEU A 75 -4.56 -14.73 3.90
CA LEU A 75 -5.41 -13.83 4.68
C LEU A 75 -6.88 -14.08 4.30
N PRO A 76 -7.85 -14.13 5.23
CA PRO A 76 -9.25 -14.09 4.85
C PRO A 76 -9.46 -12.80 4.05
N VAL A 77 -9.80 -12.94 2.77
CA VAL A 77 -9.88 -11.87 1.77
C VAL A 77 -10.62 -10.61 2.26
N ARG A 78 -11.57 -10.81 3.19
CA ARG A 78 -12.33 -9.75 3.86
C ARG A 78 -11.47 -8.78 4.67
N TYR A 79 -10.46 -9.26 5.41
CA TYR A 79 -9.57 -8.42 6.21
C TYR A 79 -8.54 -7.69 5.33
N ALA A 80 -7.99 -8.39 4.33
CA ALA A 80 -7.05 -7.79 3.38
C ALA A 80 -7.71 -6.65 2.60
N LEU A 81 -8.92 -6.86 2.08
CA LEU A 81 -9.68 -5.82 1.37
C LEU A 81 -10.05 -4.65 2.27
N SER A 82 -10.51 -4.91 3.49
CA SER A 82 -10.95 -3.85 4.42
C SER A 82 -9.78 -2.96 4.88
N LEU A 83 -8.63 -3.55 5.21
CA LEU A 83 -7.42 -2.80 5.58
C LEU A 83 -6.84 -2.04 4.39
N THR A 84 -6.88 -2.64 3.20
CA THR A 84 -6.44 -2.00 1.95
C THR A 84 -7.32 -0.81 1.58
N LEU A 85 -8.64 -0.97 1.63
CA LEU A 85 -9.61 0.10 1.38
C LEU A 85 -9.46 1.23 2.40
N SER A 86 -9.28 0.90 3.68
CA SER A 86 -9.04 1.89 4.73
C SER A 86 -7.74 2.66 4.51
N PHE A 87 -6.69 1.99 3.99
CA PHE A 87 -5.42 2.62 3.67
C PHE A 87 -5.48 3.53 2.43
N ILE A 88 -6.21 3.11 1.39
CA ILE A 88 -6.47 3.95 0.21
C ILE A 88 -7.29 5.19 0.61
N LEU A 89 -8.33 5.02 1.41
CA LEU A 89 -9.13 6.14 1.90
C LEU A 89 -8.30 7.09 2.76
N GLY A 90 -7.47 6.56 3.67
CA GLY A 90 -6.57 7.36 4.49
C GLY A 90 -5.56 8.17 3.66
N THR A 91 -4.95 7.54 2.64
CA THR A 91 -3.98 8.23 1.77
C THR A 91 -4.64 9.28 0.87
N VAL A 92 -5.85 9.03 0.37
CA VAL A 92 -6.65 10.03 -0.36
C VAL A 92 -7.00 11.21 0.54
N VAL A 93 -7.50 10.96 1.75
CA VAL A 93 -7.85 12.02 2.72
C VAL A 93 -6.62 12.86 3.06
N VAL A 94 -5.49 12.23 3.41
CA VAL A 94 -4.24 12.94 3.72
C VAL A 94 -3.77 13.78 2.54
N ASN A 95 -3.83 13.26 1.31
CA ASN A 95 -3.45 14.02 0.12
C ASN A 95 -4.40 15.20 -0.15
N THR A 96 -5.70 15.03 0.14
CA THR A 96 -6.71 16.09 -0.02
C THR A 96 -6.51 17.20 1.02
N VAL A 97 -6.25 16.83 2.28
CA VAL A 97 -5.94 17.76 3.38
C VAL A 97 -4.62 18.49 3.11
N LEU A 98 -3.57 17.79 2.67
CA LEU A 98 -2.29 18.42 2.33
C LEU A 98 -2.40 19.38 1.13
N LYS A 99 -3.34 19.14 0.21
CA LYS A 99 -3.67 20.10 -0.86
C LYS A 99 -4.46 21.30 -0.34
N SER A 100 -5.38 21.12 0.60
CA SER A 100 -6.19 22.23 1.13
C SER A 100 -5.39 23.17 2.04
N VAL A 101 -4.40 22.66 2.78
CA VAL A 101 -3.53 23.47 3.66
C VAL A 101 -2.55 24.36 2.87
N LYS A 102 -2.34 24.08 1.57
CA LYS A 102 -1.49 24.90 0.69
C LYS A 102 -2.21 26.07 0.01
N HIS A 103 -3.51 26.25 0.25
CA HIS A 103 -4.31 27.34 -0.28
C HIS A 103 -4.55 28.42 0.77
#